data_AF-A0A0E0LUY2-F1
#
_entry.id   AF-A0A0E0LUY2-F1
#
_cell.length_a   1.000
_cell.length_b   1.000
_cell.length_c   1.000
_cell.angle_alpha   90.00
_cell.angle_beta   90.00
_cell.angle_gamma   90.00
#
_symmetry.space_group_name_H-M   'P 1'
#
loop_
_entity.id
_entity.type
_entity.pdbx_description
1 polymer ?
#
loop_
_entity_poly.entity_id
_entity_poly.type
_entity_poly.pdbx_seq_one_letter_code
_entity_poly.pdbx_strand_id
1 'polypeptide(L)'
;MERRLAVSGGRRRMRPAAAVAARSGGRAARRSGGGGGVALRRKVRELRRLVPGGEGAPARSLLVRTADYIVRLKARVELLRALSALYDDLPHYPAGAGAGAGV
;
A
#
# COMPACT_ATOMS: atom_id res chain seq x y z
N MET A 1 -63.25 -66.95 30.24
CA MET A 1 -62.61 -66.41 31.47
C MET A 1 -61.11 -66.58 31.27
N GLU A 2 -60.20 -65.62 31.30
CA GLU A 2 -60.21 -64.19 31.63
C GLU A 2 -59.13 -63.47 30.82
N ARG A 3 -59.24 -62.14 30.84
CA ARG A 3 -58.33 -61.11 30.33
C ARG A 3 -56.89 -61.29 30.81
N ARG A 4 -55.92 -60.82 30.00
CA ARG A 4 -55.03 -59.70 30.41
C ARG A 4 -54.15 -59.20 29.27
N LEU A 5 -54.20 -57.87 29.13
CA LEU A 5 -53.40 -57.00 28.29
C LEU A 5 -51.99 -56.88 28.87
N ALA A 6 -50.98 -56.73 28.02
CA ALA A 6 -49.80 -55.92 28.34
C ALA A 6 -49.08 -55.45 27.06
N VAL A 7 -49.17 -54.16 26.82
CA VAL A 7 -48.33 -53.35 25.92
C VAL A 7 -46.93 -53.20 26.52
N SER A 8 -45.88 -53.36 25.71
CA SER A 8 -44.51 -52.82 25.91
C SER A 8 -43.60 -53.45 24.85
N GLY A 9 -42.78 -52.78 24.05
CA GLY A 9 -42.36 -51.39 23.96
C GLY A 9 -41.55 -51.25 22.66
N GLY A 10 -41.62 -50.07 22.05
CA GLY A 10 -41.01 -49.78 20.76
C GLY A 10 -39.48 -49.83 20.77
N ARG A 11 -38.89 -50.61 19.87
CA ARG A 11 -37.47 -50.48 19.50
C ARG A 11 -37.40 -49.84 18.12
N ARG A 12 -37.36 -48.50 18.11
CA ARG A 12 -37.00 -47.73 16.92
C ARG A 12 -35.56 -48.07 16.55
N ARG A 13 -35.41 -48.52 15.30
CA ARG A 13 -34.13 -48.73 14.63
C ARG A 13 -33.44 -47.38 14.36
N MET A 14 -32.11 -47.47 14.35
CA MET A 14 -31.13 -46.65 13.61
C MET A 14 -30.81 -45.22 14.08
N ARG A 15 -29.52 -45.02 14.42
CA ARG A 15 -28.65 -43.93 13.94
C ARG A 15 -27.19 -44.17 14.35
N PRO A 16 -26.23 -44.34 13.42
CA PRO A 16 -24.83 -44.09 13.67
C PRO A 16 -24.39 -42.78 13.01
N ALA A 17 -23.55 -42.00 13.69
CA ALA A 17 -22.68 -40.97 13.11
C ALA A 17 -21.58 -40.74 14.15
N ALA A 18 -20.43 -41.41 13.98
CA ALA A 18 -19.28 -40.86 13.29
C ALA A 18 -18.67 -39.68 14.07
N ALA A 19 -17.45 -39.92 14.53
CA ALA A 19 -16.53 -38.96 15.11
C ALA A 19 -16.53 -37.62 14.35
N VAL A 20 -16.40 -36.53 15.09
CA VAL A 20 -15.58 -35.34 14.77
C VAL A 20 -15.96 -34.26 15.78
N ALA A 21 -15.01 -33.95 16.66
CA ALA A 21 -14.77 -32.57 17.08
C ALA A 21 -13.38 -32.55 17.71
N ALA A 22 -12.38 -32.66 16.83
CA ALA A 22 -11.01 -32.32 17.15
C ALA A 22 -10.96 -30.97 17.86
N ARG A 23 -10.24 -30.96 18.98
CA ARG A 23 -9.91 -29.82 19.81
C ARG A 23 -9.59 -28.59 18.95
N SER A 24 -10.44 -27.59 19.02
CA SER A 24 -10.34 -26.28 18.37
C SER A 24 -9.25 -25.38 19.01
N GLY A 25 -8.06 -25.94 19.27
CA GLY A 25 -6.96 -25.24 19.94
C GLY A 25 -5.94 -24.53 19.02
N GLY A 26 -6.10 -24.61 17.69
CA GLY A 26 -4.99 -24.29 16.78
C GLY A 26 -5.07 -22.97 15.99
N ARG A 27 -6.09 -22.11 16.20
CA ARG A 27 -6.35 -20.97 15.29
C ARG A 27 -6.20 -19.57 15.89
N ALA A 28 -5.68 -19.45 17.11
CA ALA A 28 -5.45 -18.14 17.73
C ALA A 28 -4.05 -17.55 17.42
N ALA A 29 -3.08 -18.35 16.97
CA ALA A 29 -1.68 -17.92 16.82
C ALA A 29 -1.34 -17.17 15.51
N ARG A 30 -2.32 -16.84 14.64
CA ARG A 30 -2.04 -16.25 13.32
C ARG A 30 -2.34 -14.76 13.17
N ARG A 31 -2.71 -14.05 14.24
CA ARG A 31 -3.24 -12.66 14.12
C ARG A 31 -2.25 -11.52 14.43
N SER A 32 -0.98 -11.80 14.73
CA SER A 32 -0.01 -10.74 15.04
C SER A 32 0.60 -10.02 13.82
N GLY A 33 0.31 -10.43 12.58
CA GLY A 33 0.92 -9.85 11.36
C GLY A 33 0.10 -8.81 10.58
N GLY A 34 -1.11 -8.46 11.03
CA GLY A 34 -2.10 -7.75 10.20
C GLY A 34 -1.82 -6.27 9.91
N GLY A 35 -1.18 -5.55 10.83
CA GLY A 35 -1.02 -4.09 10.73
C GLY A 35 0.09 -3.66 9.76
N GLY A 36 1.26 -4.32 9.83
CA GLY A 36 2.43 -3.95 9.02
C GLY A 36 2.19 -4.08 7.51
N GLY A 37 1.47 -5.13 7.10
CA GLY A 37 1.12 -5.34 5.69
C GLY A 37 0.21 -4.25 5.12
N VAL A 38 -0.75 -3.75 5.90
CA VAL A 38 -1.66 -2.67 5.47
C VAL A 38 -0.89 -1.36 5.30
N ALA A 39 -0.05 -1.02 6.28
CA ALA A 39 0.78 0.18 6.24
C ALA A 39 1.77 0.15 5.06
N LEU A 40 2.43 -0.99 4.82
CA LEU A 40 3.33 -1.17 3.68
C LEU A 40 2.59 -1.00 2.35
N ARG A 41 1.42 -1.61 2.19
CA ARG A 41 0.59 -1.45 0.97
C ARG A 41 0.20 0.00 0.73
N ARG A 42 -0.10 0.77 1.79
CA ARG A 42 -0.38 2.21 1.68
C ARG A 42 0.86 2.98 1.20
N LYS A 43 2.03 2.71 1.77
CA LYS A 43 3.30 3.35 1.34
C LYS A 43 3.64 3.01 -0.12
N VAL A 44 3.50 1.75 -0.52
CA VAL A 44 3.75 1.34 -1.92
C VAL A 44 2.77 2.01 -2.87
N ARG A 45 1.49 2.13 -2.50
CA ARG A 45 0.49 2.83 -3.31
C ARG A 45 0.86 4.30 -3.51
N GLU A 46 1.32 4.95 -2.45
CA GLU A 46 1.71 6.35 -2.54
C GLU A 46 2.96 6.53 -3.39
N LEU A 47 3.95 5.65 -3.22
CA LEU A 47 5.16 5.67 -4.04
C LEU A 47 4.86 5.51 -5.53
N ARG A 48 3.88 4.67 -5.90
CA ARG A 48 3.45 4.50 -7.29
C ARG A 48 2.92 5.78 -7.92
N ARG A 49 2.26 6.64 -7.14
CA ARG A 49 1.69 7.92 -7.60
C ARG A 49 2.75 9.02 -7.74
N LEU A 50 3.80 8.96 -6.92
CA LEU A 50 4.86 9.97 -6.91
C LEU A 50 5.91 9.73 -7.99
N VAL A 51 6.16 8.46 -8.34
CA VAL A 51 7.23 8.10 -9.28
C VAL A 51 6.66 8.06 -10.70
N PRO A 52 7.22 8.82 -11.66
CA PRO A 52 6.78 8.78 -13.05
C PRO A 52 6.80 7.35 -13.63
N GLY A 53 5.64 6.89 -14.12
CA GLY A 53 5.45 5.54 -14.62
C GLY A 53 5.40 4.46 -13.53
N GLY A 54 5.07 4.82 -12.29
CA GLY A 54 5.04 3.93 -11.13
C GLY A 54 3.73 3.14 -10.99
N GLU A 55 2.62 3.62 -11.52
CA GLU A 55 1.27 3.06 -11.35
C GLU A 55 1.19 1.57 -11.71
N GLY A 56 1.79 1.18 -12.84
CA GLY A 56 1.82 -0.20 -13.33
C GLY A 56 3.10 -0.99 -13.00
N ALA A 57 4.10 -0.38 -12.34
CA ALA A 57 5.41 -1.02 -12.18
C ALA A 57 5.40 -2.16 -11.13
N PRO A 58 5.99 -3.33 -11.38
CA PRO A 58 6.26 -4.32 -10.33
C PRO A 58 7.03 -3.72 -9.14
N ALA A 59 6.86 -4.26 -7.93
CA ALA A 59 7.46 -3.68 -6.71
C ALA A 59 9.00 -3.52 -6.81
N ARG A 60 9.69 -4.50 -7.40
CA ARG A 60 11.15 -4.44 -7.58
C ARG A 60 11.57 -3.33 -8.55
N SER A 61 10.87 -3.17 -9.67
CA SER A 61 11.20 -2.11 -10.64
C SER A 61 10.74 -0.73 -10.17
N LEU A 62 9.72 -0.65 -9.32
CA LEU A 62 9.28 0.60 -8.69
C LEU A 62 10.40 1.22 -7.84
N LEU A 63 11.12 0.42 -7.05
CA LEU A 63 12.22 0.91 -6.22
C LEU A 63 13.40 1.41 -7.06
N VAL A 64 13.76 0.70 -8.13
CA VAL A 64 14.82 1.14 -9.07
C VAL A 64 14.43 2.47 -9.72
N ARG A 65 13.21 2.57 -10.26
CA ARG A 65 12.69 3.82 -10.84
C ARG A 65 12.65 4.96 -9.83
N THR A 66 12.34 4.65 -8.58
CA THR A 66 12.36 5.63 -7.48
C THR A 66 13.76 6.18 -7.27
N ALA A 67 14.77 5.30 -7.20
CA ALA A 67 16.15 5.72 -7.05
C ALA A 67 16.59 6.62 -8.22
N ASP A 68 16.30 6.21 -9.45
CA ASP A 68 16.61 7.01 -10.63
C ASP A 68 15.90 8.37 -10.61
N TYR A 69 14.63 8.40 -10.18
CA TYR A 69 13.86 9.63 -10.10
C TYR A 69 14.40 10.58 -9.03
N ILE A 70 14.81 10.08 -7.87
CA ILE A 70 15.45 10.88 -6.82
C ILE A 70 16.74 11.52 -7.34
N VAL A 71 17.58 10.76 -8.05
CA VAL A 71 18.83 11.29 -8.63
C VAL A 71 18.54 12.39 -9.63
N ARG A 72 17.59 12.20 -10.55
CA ARG A 72 17.20 13.23 -11.53
C ARG A 72 16.64 14.50 -10.85
N LEU A 73 15.83 14.34 -9.82
CA LEU A 73 15.27 15.46 -9.05
C LEU A 73 16.38 16.27 -8.37
N LYS A 74 17.34 15.60 -7.72
CA LYS A 74 18.48 16.27 -7.09
C LYS A 74 19.29 17.07 -8.10
N ALA A 75 19.67 16.45 -9.22
CA ALA A 75 20.41 17.12 -10.28
C ALA A 75 19.63 18.34 -10.84
N ARG A 76 18.31 18.22 -11.03
CA ARG A 76 17.48 19.35 -11.49
C ARG A 76 17.45 20.49 -10.48
N VAL A 77 17.33 20.20 -9.19
CA VAL A 77 17.34 21.23 -8.14
C VAL A 77 18.71 21.90 -8.05
N GLU A 78 19.80 21.15 -8.14
CA GLU A 78 21.17 21.70 -8.15
C GLU A 78 21.38 22.63 -9.35
N LEU A 79 20.97 22.20 -10.55
CA LEU A 79 21.01 23.05 -11.74
C LEU A 79 20.21 24.34 -11.57
N LEU A 80 18.96 24.24 -11.09
CA LEU A 80 18.11 25.42 -10.90
C LEU A 80 18.68 26.39 -9.85
N ARG A 81 19.31 25.87 -8.79
CA ARG A 81 20.01 26.69 -7.80
C ARG A 81 21.24 27.39 -8.39
N ALA A 82 22.03 26.68 -9.19
CA ALA A 82 23.18 27.28 -9.88
C ALA A 82 22.73 28.39 -10.84
N LEU A 83 21.66 28.16 -11.61
CA LEU A 83 21.08 29.18 -12.47
C LEU A 83 20.56 30.38 -11.67
N SER A 84 19.84 30.16 -10.57
CA SER A 84 19.38 31.26 -9.70
C SER A 84 20.54 32.11 -9.20
N ALA A 85 21.60 31.49 -8.69
CA ALA A 85 22.79 32.21 -8.22
C ALA A 85 23.43 33.04 -9.34
N LEU A 86 23.54 32.51 -10.56
CA LEU A 86 24.04 33.26 -11.70
C LEU A 86 23.17 34.46 -12.07
N TYR A 87 21.84 34.36 -11.93
CA TYR A 87 20.93 35.48 -12.16
C TYR A 87 21.02 36.53 -11.06
N ASP A 88 21.21 36.11 -9.81
CA ASP A 88 21.38 37.02 -8.67
C ASP A 88 22.72 37.77 -8.75
N ASP A 89 23.77 37.12 -9.28
CA ASP A 89 25.11 37.70 -9.46
C ASP A 89 25.25 38.54 -10.74
N LEU A 90 24.31 38.44 -11.68
CA LEU A 90 24.37 39.21 -12.92
C LEU A 90 24.10 40.69 -12.60
N PRO A 91 24.94 41.64 -13.05
CA PRO A 91 24.66 43.05 -12.82
C PRO A 91 23.28 43.37 -13.37
N HIS A 92 22.42 43.89 -12.50
CA HIS A 92 21.04 44.25 -12.82
C HIS A 92 21.07 45.32 -13.91
N TYR A 93 20.97 44.91 -15.17
CA TYR A 93 20.97 45.85 -16.29
C TYR A 93 19.69 46.66 -16.14
N PRO A 94 19.76 47.98 -15.83
CA PRO A 94 18.56 48.75 -15.63
C PRO A 94 17.79 48.76 -16.95
N ALA A 95 16.64 48.10 -16.95
CA ALA A 95 15.64 48.19 -18.02
C ALA A 95 15.11 49.64 -18.04
N GLY A 96 15.87 50.54 -18.68
CA GLY A 96 15.58 51.96 -18.67
C GLY A 96 16.65 52.87 -19.29
N ALA A 97 17.89 52.40 -19.51
CA ALA A 97 18.98 53.22 -20.06
C ALA A 97 18.89 53.50 -21.58
N GLY A 98 17.68 53.68 -22.12
CA GLY A 98 17.43 54.01 -23.53
C GLY A 98 16.23 54.92 -23.78
N ALA A 99 15.49 55.33 -22.74
CA ALA A 99 14.31 56.19 -22.88
C ALA A 99 14.58 57.57 -22.24
N GLY A 100 15.39 58.40 -22.87
CA GLY A 100 15.65 59.75 -22.35
C GLY A 100 16.72 60.59 -23.05
N ALA A 101 17.06 60.31 -24.31
CA ALA A 101 17.94 61.19 -25.09
C ALA A 101 17.22 61.57 -26.39
N GLY A 102 16.32 62.54 -26.27
CA GLY A 102 15.61 63.13 -27.39
C GLY A 102 14.61 64.14 -26.88
N VAL A 103 15.07 65.34 -26.51
CA VAL A 103 14.76 66.63 -27.16
C VAL A 103 15.84 67.64 -26.79
#